data_AF-A0A2M6GF43-F1
#
_entry.id   AF-A0A2M6GF43-F1
#
_cell.length_a   1.000
_cell.length_b   1.000
_cell.length_c   1.000
_cell.angle_alpha   90.00
_cell.angle_beta   90.00
_cell.angle_gamma   90.00
#
_symmetry.space_group_name_H-M   'P 1'
#
loop_
_entity.id
_entity.type
_entity.pdbx_description
1 polymer ?
#
loop_
_entity_poly.entity_id
_entity_poly.type
_entity_poly.pdbx_seq_one_letter_code
_entity_poly.pdbx_strand_id
1 'polypeptide(L)'
;MTIDIICVQIILGILLFFIINWIGKHSYSIGYISISIFVRAEEAPAFNYIIRVLTPIVYLILAATALYALNLDKYVVNFYFVNLYYIIFRLIFNLFTGRGLLLNWYRQVLYWASIMLFSYITYKKIIFSKTNILPDFTTIANELWIIILVFLFHLVNKIELPQEGTIRRKEKYLEEVYYKFKRIYGDIIESKFQNNRLKALAYSILIYENFNRPKLARYIENLKFRLTGKPHTLGVMQFYTNKMISDYESVELGTDKILNTSNRHIKEYNEGKKDGYYNDWQLISDIISDYNSGEKYQSGVNELHTLIEDKFYNNDIESLIKPKGEK
;
A
#
# COMPACT_ATOMS: atom_id res chain seq x y z
N MET A 1 32.66 -15.36 -3.08
CA MET A 1 31.80 -15.12 -1.92
C MET A 1 31.20 -16.44 -1.52
N THR A 2 31.35 -16.87 -0.27
CA THR A 2 30.84 -18.16 0.22
C THR A 2 29.32 -18.11 0.39
N ILE A 3 28.66 -19.27 0.39
CA ILE A 3 27.19 -19.38 0.45
C ILE A 3 26.64 -18.75 1.73
N ASP A 4 27.32 -18.92 2.87
CA ASP A 4 26.92 -18.35 4.15
C ASP A 4 26.88 -16.81 4.12
N ILE A 5 27.86 -16.16 3.48
CA ILE A 5 27.89 -14.70 3.31
C ILE A 5 26.68 -14.23 2.49
N ILE A 6 26.40 -14.92 1.38
CA ILE A 6 25.25 -14.59 0.52
C ILE A 6 23.94 -14.70 1.30
N CYS A 7 23.75 -15.80 2.04
CA CYS A 7 22.56 -16.02 2.85
C CYS A 7 22.36 -14.91 3.89
N VAL A 8 23.41 -14.53 4.63
CA VAL A 8 23.34 -13.44 5.61
C VAL A 8 22.96 -12.12 4.94
N GLN A 9 23.59 -11.78 3.81
CA GLN A 9 23.30 -10.53 3.11
C GLN A 9 21.88 -10.48 2.51
N ILE A 10 21.35 -11.62 2.03
CA ILE A 10 19.95 -11.73 1.60
C ILE A 10 19.01 -11.49 2.77
N ILE A 11 19.26 -12.12 3.92
CA ILE A 11 18.44 -11.95 5.13
C ILE A 11 18.45 -10.48 5.57
N LEU A 12 19.61 -9.82 5.58
CA LEU A 12 19.70 -8.38 5.89
C LEU A 12 18.93 -7.52 4.88
N GLY A 13 18.99 -7.84 3.58
CA GLY A 13 18.22 -7.14 2.56
C GLY A 13 16.70 -7.29 2.72
N ILE A 14 16.24 -8.47 3.15
CA ILE A 14 14.83 -8.72 3.49
C ILE A 14 14.42 -7.96 4.76
N LEU A 15 15.26 -7.98 5.80
CA LEU A 15 15.02 -7.21 7.03
C LEU A 15 14.92 -5.71 6.73
N LEU A 16 15.81 -5.20 5.88
CA LEU A 16 15.78 -3.81 5.42
C LEU A 16 14.44 -3.45 4.76
N PHE A 17 13.89 -4.33 3.92
CA PHE A 17 12.59 -4.12 3.31
C PHE A 17 11.49 -3.92 4.37
N PHE A 18 11.43 -4.78 5.39
CA PHE A 18 10.44 -4.67 6.45
C PHE A 18 10.64 -3.42 7.30
N ILE A 19 11.89 -3.08 7.66
CA ILE A 19 12.21 -1.87 8.43
C ILE A 19 11.77 -0.62 7.66
N ILE A 20 12.11 -0.50 6.37
CA ILE A 20 11.73 0.67 5.57
C ILE A 20 10.22 0.79 5.45
N ASN A 21 9.49 -0.31 5.25
CA ASN A 21 8.04 -0.27 5.18
C ASN A 21 7.40 0.07 6.54
N TRP A 22 8.00 -0.39 7.65
CA TRP A 22 7.56 -0.03 9.00
C TRP A 22 7.80 1.44 9.30
N ILE A 23 8.98 1.99 9.00
CA ILE A 23 9.29 3.42 9.10
C ILE A 23 8.29 4.21 8.26
N GLY A 24 8.13 3.85 6.99
CA GLY A 24 7.20 4.54 6.08
C GLY A 24 5.76 4.61 6.60
N LYS A 25 5.27 3.54 7.25
CA LYS A 25 3.93 3.53 7.87
C LYS A 25 3.80 4.51 9.03
N HIS A 26 4.86 4.73 9.80
CA HIS A 26 4.87 5.62 10.97
C HIS A 26 5.35 7.05 10.64
N SER A 27 5.96 7.27 9.48
CA SER A 27 6.46 8.58 9.03
C SER A 27 5.49 9.34 8.12
N TYR A 28 4.21 8.94 8.06
CA TYR A 28 3.17 9.64 7.31
C TYR A 28 3.02 11.11 7.77
N SER A 29 3.18 11.38 9.07
CA SER A 29 3.16 12.74 9.64
C SER A 29 4.33 13.63 9.20
N ILE A 30 5.36 13.06 8.57
CA ILE A 30 6.56 13.75 8.09
C ILE A 30 6.51 13.89 6.54
N GLY A 31 5.38 13.55 5.89
CA GLY A 31 5.21 13.67 4.45
C GLY A 31 5.68 12.46 3.62
N TYR A 32 5.92 11.30 4.25
CA TYR A 32 6.18 10.05 3.52
C TYR A 32 4.89 9.53 2.89
N ILE A 33 4.89 9.39 1.56
CA ILE A 33 3.72 8.88 0.82
C ILE A 33 3.98 7.43 0.40
N SER A 34 3.17 6.52 0.95
CA SER A 34 3.16 5.11 0.53
C SER A 34 2.34 4.92 -0.75
N ILE A 35 2.55 3.79 -1.44
CA ILE A 35 1.76 3.44 -2.64
C ILE A 35 0.30 3.28 -2.19
N SER A 36 -0.55 4.21 -2.58
CA SER A 36 -1.97 4.22 -2.27
C SER A 36 -2.79 4.48 -3.53
N ILE A 37 -3.94 3.83 -3.63
CA ILE A 37 -4.93 4.13 -4.66
C ILE A 37 -5.52 5.55 -4.41
N PHE A 38 -5.55 5.99 -3.15
CA PHE A 38 -6.31 7.14 -2.64
C PHE A 38 -5.53 8.46 -2.54
N VAL A 39 -4.19 8.45 -2.49
CA VAL A 39 -3.41 9.69 -2.31
C VAL A 39 -3.22 10.42 -3.63
N ARG A 40 -3.86 11.58 -3.81
CA ARG A 40 -3.92 12.30 -5.10
C ARG A 40 -2.63 13.04 -5.47
N ALA A 41 -1.83 13.51 -4.52
CA ALA A 41 -0.62 14.29 -4.81
C ALA A 41 0.61 13.80 -4.02
N GLU A 42 1.79 13.82 -4.66
CA GLU A 42 3.06 13.73 -3.92
C GLU A 42 3.45 15.13 -3.42
N GLU A 43 3.15 15.43 -2.16
CA GLU A 43 3.35 16.77 -1.57
C GLU A 43 4.84 17.17 -1.42
N ALA A 44 5.77 16.21 -1.40
CA ALA A 44 7.20 16.47 -1.22
C ALA A 44 8.09 15.48 -2.01
N PRO A 45 8.35 15.72 -3.31
CA PRO A 45 9.04 14.75 -4.17
C PRO A 45 10.53 14.60 -3.82
N ALA A 46 11.24 15.68 -3.49
CA ALA A 46 12.68 15.63 -3.16
C ALA A 46 12.91 14.96 -1.80
N PHE A 47 12.10 15.29 -0.80
CA PHE A 47 12.13 14.63 0.51
C PHE A 47 11.88 13.13 0.39
N ASN A 48 10.84 12.72 -0.34
CA ASN A 48 10.57 11.31 -0.60
C ASN A 48 11.75 10.62 -1.31
N TYR A 49 12.44 11.32 -2.21
CA TYR A 49 13.64 10.80 -2.87
C TYR A 49 14.78 10.56 -1.88
N ILE A 50 15.12 11.59 -1.09
CA ILE A 50 16.22 11.53 -0.12
C ILE A 50 16.01 10.42 0.90
N ILE A 51 14.82 10.34 1.51
CA ILE A 51 14.52 9.28 2.48
C ILE A 51 14.63 7.90 1.83
N ARG A 52 14.08 7.71 0.63
CA ARG A 52 14.11 6.40 -0.06
C ARG A 52 15.52 5.96 -0.45
N VAL A 53 16.43 6.90 -0.72
CA VAL A 53 17.82 6.59 -1.08
C VAL A 53 18.71 6.48 0.16
N LEU A 54 18.63 7.41 1.13
CA LEU A 54 19.52 7.46 2.29
C LEU A 54 19.20 6.41 3.34
N THR A 55 17.94 6.05 3.58
CA THR A 55 17.60 5.05 4.61
C THR A 55 18.31 3.70 4.38
N PRO A 56 18.34 3.12 3.17
CA PRO A 56 19.17 1.95 2.86
C PRO A 56 20.66 2.13 3.16
N ILE A 57 21.22 3.33 2.96
CA ILE A 57 22.64 3.61 3.21
C ILE A 57 22.93 3.66 4.71
N VAL A 58 22.09 4.36 5.47
CA VAL A 58 22.20 4.42 6.94
C VAL A 58 22.08 3.01 7.53
N TYR A 59 21.11 2.23 7.07
CA TYR A 59 20.98 0.84 7.49
C TYR A 59 22.24 0.01 7.20
N LEU A 60 22.84 0.17 6.02
CA LEU A 60 24.04 -0.54 5.63
C LEU A 60 25.21 -0.25 6.58
N ILE A 61 25.36 1.01 7.01
CA ILE A 61 26.38 1.43 7.99
C ILE A 61 26.10 0.77 9.35
N LEU A 62 24.87 0.90 9.86
CA LEU A 62 24.49 0.35 11.16
C LEU A 62 24.66 -1.18 11.22
N ALA A 63 24.24 -1.89 10.18
CA ALA A 63 24.38 -3.34 10.08
C ALA A 63 25.85 -3.77 10.03
N ALA A 64 26.70 -3.05 9.28
CA ALA A 64 28.13 -3.33 9.24
C ALA A 64 28.80 -3.08 10.59
N THR A 65 28.49 -1.96 11.26
CA THR A 65 28.98 -1.64 12.60
C THR A 65 28.61 -2.73 13.61
N ALA A 66 27.36 -3.21 13.57
CA ALA A 66 26.91 -4.30 14.44
C ALA A 66 27.68 -5.62 14.17
N LEU A 67 27.90 -5.97 12.90
CA LEU A 67 28.68 -7.16 12.54
C LEU A 67 30.13 -7.05 13.02
N TYR A 68 30.77 -5.90 12.87
CA TYR A 68 32.12 -5.67 13.41
C TYR A 68 32.16 -5.75 14.94
N ALA A 69 31.18 -5.17 15.64
CA ALA A 69 31.09 -5.24 17.10
C ALA A 69 30.95 -6.67 17.63
N LEU A 70 30.35 -7.57 16.83
CA LEU A 70 30.18 -8.98 17.15
C LEU A 70 31.35 -9.87 16.65
N ASN A 71 32.43 -9.28 16.12
CA ASN A 71 33.55 -9.99 15.49
C ASN A 71 33.13 -10.89 14.32
N LEU A 72 32.13 -10.45 13.55
CA LEU A 72 31.57 -11.17 12.40
C LEU A 72 32.01 -10.54 11.05
N ASP A 73 33.23 -10.00 11.00
CA ASP A 73 33.82 -9.28 9.87
C ASP A 73 33.70 -10.02 8.53
N LYS A 74 33.75 -11.36 8.56
CA LYS A 74 33.66 -12.19 7.34
C LYS A 74 32.38 -11.93 6.53
N TYR A 75 31.28 -11.50 7.17
CA TYR A 75 30.01 -11.24 6.48
C TYR A 75 29.93 -9.83 5.85
N VAL A 76 30.91 -8.97 6.12
CA VAL A 76 30.96 -7.58 5.60
C VAL A 76 31.65 -7.50 4.23
N VAL A 77 32.13 -8.62 3.68
CA VAL A 77 32.73 -8.65 2.33
C VAL A 77 31.71 -8.24 1.26
N ASN A 78 32.04 -7.21 0.47
CA ASN A 78 31.18 -6.64 -0.58
C ASN A 78 29.78 -6.27 -0.07
N PHE A 79 29.70 -5.70 1.14
CA PHE A 79 28.45 -5.51 1.86
C PHE A 79 27.38 -4.70 1.11
N TYR A 80 27.78 -3.88 0.12
CA TYR A 80 26.83 -3.16 -0.75
C TYR A 80 25.81 -4.09 -1.45
N PHE A 81 26.09 -5.39 -1.58
CA PHE A 81 25.13 -6.39 -2.08
C PHE A 81 23.87 -6.54 -1.23
N VAL A 82 23.91 -6.20 0.07
CA VAL A 82 22.70 -6.16 0.93
C VAL A 82 21.62 -5.28 0.30
N ASN A 83 22.01 -4.11 -0.21
CA ASN A 83 21.09 -3.18 -0.85
C ASN A 83 20.65 -3.67 -2.24
N LEU A 84 21.47 -4.44 -2.96
CA LEU A 84 21.05 -5.13 -4.18
C LEU A 84 19.94 -6.15 -3.88
N TYR A 85 20.13 -7.00 -2.84
CA TYR A 85 19.13 -7.98 -2.43
C TYR A 85 17.83 -7.33 -1.96
N TYR A 86 17.91 -6.22 -1.23
CA TYR A 86 16.75 -5.41 -0.88
C TYR A 86 15.99 -4.92 -2.12
N ILE A 87 16.69 -4.38 -3.13
CA ILE A 87 16.07 -3.91 -4.38
C ILE A 87 15.36 -5.05 -5.10
N ILE A 88 16.05 -6.19 -5.27
CA ILE A 88 15.50 -7.39 -5.93
C ILE A 88 14.26 -7.88 -5.17
N PHE A 89 14.34 -8.00 -3.85
CA PHE A 89 13.21 -8.44 -3.03
C PHE A 89 12.02 -7.48 -3.13
N ARG A 90 12.25 -6.17 -3.08
CA ARG A 90 11.19 -5.16 -3.26
C ARG A 90 10.55 -5.23 -4.64
N LEU A 91 11.34 -5.43 -5.69
CA LEU A 91 10.83 -5.60 -7.06
C LEU A 91 9.94 -6.83 -7.16
N ILE A 92 10.45 -7.99 -6.70
CA ILE A 92 9.72 -9.25 -6.63
C ILE A 92 8.40 -9.05 -5.88
N PHE A 93 8.45 -8.48 -4.68
CA PHE A 93 7.26 -8.24 -3.86
C PHE A 93 6.20 -7.39 -4.58
N ASN A 94 6.59 -6.30 -5.23
CA ASN A 94 5.64 -5.43 -5.95
C ASN A 94 5.02 -6.11 -7.18
N LEU A 95 5.78 -6.94 -7.89
CA LEU A 95 5.27 -7.71 -9.02
C LEU A 95 4.30 -8.80 -8.56
N PHE A 96 4.68 -9.58 -7.54
CA PHE A 96 3.83 -10.65 -6.99
C PHE A 96 2.53 -10.13 -6.35
N THR A 97 2.53 -8.91 -5.82
CA THR A 97 1.33 -8.27 -5.26
C THR A 97 0.47 -7.54 -6.30
N GLY A 98 0.87 -7.54 -7.58
CA GLY A 98 0.14 -6.85 -8.65
C GLY A 98 0.25 -5.33 -8.62
N ARG A 99 1.15 -4.77 -7.79
CA ARG A 99 1.34 -3.33 -7.61
C ARG A 99 2.25 -2.71 -8.67
N GLY A 100 2.83 -3.52 -9.57
CA GLY A 100 3.73 -3.06 -10.64
C GLY A 100 3.14 -1.97 -11.54
N LEU A 101 1.83 -1.97 -11.77
CA LEU A 101 1.13 -0.97 -12.59
C LEU A 101 1.07 0.41 -11.93
N LEU A 102 1.13 0.46 -10.60
CA LEU A 102 1.11 1.71 -9.83
C LEU A 102 2.49 2.38 -9.81
N LEU A 103 3.55 1.62 -10.05
CA LEU A 103 4.93 2.10 -9.97
C LEU A 103 5.27 3.03 -11.12
N ASN A 104 5.91 4.16 -10.79
CA ASN A 104 6.65 4.94 -11.77
C ASN A 104 8.02 4.25 -11.99
N TRP A 105 8.12 3.43 -13.04
CA TRP A 105 9.31 2.64 -13.33
C TRP A 105 10.57 3.48 -13.56
N TYR A 106 10.46 4.62 -14.24
CA TYR A 106 11.58 5.55 -14.41
C TYR A 106 12.15 6.00 -13.06
N ARG A 107 11.24 6.40 -12.16
CA ARG A 107 11.62 6.82 -10.80
C ARG A 107 12.18 5.65 -9.96
N GLN A 108 11.63 4.45 -10.11
CA GLN A 108 12.18 3.27 -9.43
C GLN A 108 13.62 2.98 -9.88
N VAL A 109 13.89 3.02 -11.19
CA VAL A 109 15.24 2.85 -11.72
C VAL A 109 16.20 3.92 -11.18
N LEU A 110 15.76 5.18 -11.13
CA LEU A 110 16.53 6.28 -10.53
C LEU A 110 16.86 6.01 -9.05
N TYR A 111 15.89 5.54 -8.26
CA TYR A 111 16.12 5.14 -6.86
C TYR A 111 17.14 4.00 -6.77
N TRP A 112 16.99 2.95 -7.58
CA TRP A 112 17.86 1.78 -7.54
C TRP A 112 19.29 2.13 -7.95
N ALA A 113 19.47 2.91 -9.01
CA ALA A 113 20.77 3.38 -9.46
C ALA A 113 21.48 4.19 -8.36
N SER A 114 20.76 5.13 -7.74
CA SER A 114 21.31 5.96 -6.66
C SER A 114 21.63 5.16 -5.41
N ILE A 115 20.73 4.26 -4.98
CA ILE A 115 21.01 3.36 -3.86
C ILE A 115 22.26 2.55 -4.14
N MET A 116 22.41 1.96 -5.33
CA MET A 116 23.59 1.16 -5.67
C MET A 116 24.87 1.99 -5.69
N LEU A 117 24.83 3.18 -6.30
CA LEU A 117 25.96 4.11 -6.35
C LEU A 117 26.42 4.50 -4.93
N PHE A 118 25.51 5.01 -4.11
CA PHE A 118 25.84 5.42 -2.75
C PHE A 118 26.25 4.24 -1.87
N SER A 119 25.64 3.06 -2.05
CA SER A 119 26.02 1.85 -1.31
C SER A 119 27.46 1.44 -1.61
N TYR A 120 27.87 1.51 -2.88
CA TYR A 120 29.24 1.21 -3.28
C TYR A 120 30.24 2.21 -2.70
N ILE A 121 29.93 3.52 -2.77
CA ILE A 121 30.77 4.58 -2.21
C ILE A 121 30.91 4.39 -0.69
N THR A 122 29.79 4.23 0.03
CA THR A 122 29.77 3.99 1.48
C THR A 122 30.53 2.73 1.85
N TYR A 123 30.36 1.65 1.08
CA TYR A 123 31.13 0.43 1.31
C TYR A 123 32.64 0.68 1.21
N LYS A 124 33.10 1.32 0.13
CA LYS A 124 34.53 1.57 -0.11
C LYS A 124 35.16 2.58 0.84
N LYS A 125 34.43 3.65 1.20
CA LYS A 125 34.97 4.81 1.92
C LYS A 125 34.71 4.81 3.43
N ILE A 126 33.75 4.01 3.90
CA ILE A 126 33.34 3.98 5.31
C ILE A 126 33.49 2.56 5.86
N ILE A 127 32.76 1.61 5.27
CA ILE A 127 32.61 0.27 5.86
C ILE A 127 33.89 -0.56 5.74
N PHE A 128 34.49 -0.60 4.56
CA PHE A 128 35.70 -1.39 4.31
C PHE A 128 36.94 -0.75 4.96
N SER A 129 37.04 0.58 4.91
CA SER A 129 38.14 1.34 5.50
C SER A 129 38.05 1.49 7.02
N LYS A 130 36.95 1.03 7.65
CA LYS A 130 36.68 1.15 9.10
C LYS A 130 36.92 2.58 9.62
N THR A 131 36.60 3.58 8.80
CA THR A 131 36.84 4.98 9.10
C THR A 131 35.76 5.52 10.04
N ASN A 132 36.14 6.41 10.96
CA ASN A 132 35.19 7.08 11.83
C ASN A 132 34.23 7.97 11.00
N ILE A 133 32.94 7.84 11.31
CA ILE A 133 31.80 8.30 10.50
C ILE A 133 31.50 9.80 10.71
N LEU A 134 32.02 10.39 11.78
CA LEU A 134 31.71 11.78 12.11
C LEU A 134 32.54 12.74 11.24
N PRO A 135 31.90 13.71 10.56
CA PRO A 135 32.61 14.82 9.94
C PRO A 135 33.43 15.54 11.02
N ASP A 136 34.66 15.91 10.70
CA ASP A 136 35.37 16.93 11.47
C ASP A 136 34.69 18.28 11.18
N PHE A 137 33.89 18.77 12.12
CA PHE A 137 33.06 19.97 11.98
C PHE A 137 33.87 21.26 12.22
N THR A 138 35.18 21.22 12.02
CA THR A 138 36.10 22.30 12.42
C THR A 138 36.17 23.47 11.42
N THR A 139 35.59 23.34 10.22
CA THR A 139 35.71 24.39 9.18
C THR A 139 34.39 25.07 8.83
N ILE A 140 34.36 26.39 8.90
CA ILE A 140 33.25 27.30 8.49
C ILE A 140 32.75 27.02 7.05
N ALA A 141 33.65 26.57 6.16
CA ALA A 141 33.28 26.17 4.80
C ALA A 141 32.28 25.00 4.78
N ASN A 142 32.35 24.05 5.73
CA ASN A 142 31.41 22.93 5.82
C ASN A 142 30.01 23.40 6.24
N GLU A 143 29.91 24.42 7.10
CA GLU A 143 28.63 24.99 7.53
C GLU A 143 27.91 25.71 6.38
N LEU A 144 28.65 26.43 5.53
CA LEU A 144 28.09 27.10 4.34
C LEU A 144 27.54 26.07 3.33
N TRP A 145 28.23 24.95 3.13
CA TRP A 145 27.74 23.86 2.28
C TRP A 145 26.46 23.23 2.82
N ILE A 146 26.30 23.10 4.14
CA ILE A 146 25.05 22.62 4.75
C ILE A 146 23.91 23.59 4.44
N ILE A 147 24.13 24.90 4.57
CA ILE A 147 23.12 25.93 4.26
C ILE A 147 22.73 25.87 2.77
N ILE A 148 23.71 25.74 1.87
CA ILE A 148 23.47 25.59 0.43
C ILE A 148 22.66 24.32 0.15
N LEU A 149 23.00 23.19 0.78
CA LEU A 149 22.27 21.93 0.62
C LEU A 149 20.82 22.03 1.13
N VAL A 150 20.60 22.66 2.28
CA VAL A 150 19.26 22.89 2.85
C VAL A 150 18.44 23.82 1.94
N PHE A 151 19.05 24.88 1.40
CA PHE A 151 18.41 25.80 0.47
C PHE A 151 18.02 25.11 -0.85
N LEU A 152 18.95 24.35 -1.46
CA LEU A 152 18.67 23.57 -2.66
C LEU A 152 17.58 22.51 -2.40
N PHE A 153 17.62 21.84 -1.25
CA PHE A 153 16.57 20.91 -0.83
C PHE A 153 15.19 21.60 -0.76
N HIS A 154 15.12 22.79 -0.19
CA HIS A 154 13.88 23.58 -0.14
C HIS A 154 13.38 23.97 -1.53
N LEU A 155 14.28 24.40 -2.42
CA LEU A 155 13.93 24.75 -3.81
C LEU A 155 13.38 23.56 -4.58
N VAL A 156 14.04 22.39 -4.52
CA VAL A 156 13.59 21.20 -5.26
C VAL A 156 12.26 20.68 -4.71
N ASN A 157 12.01 20.79 -3.40
CA ASN A 157 10.72 20.38 -2.83
C ASN A 157 9.54 21.24 -3.28
N LYS A 158 9.77 22.50 -3.68
CA LYS A 158 8.72 23.37 -4.24
C LYS A 158 8.38 23.06 -5.70
N ILE A 159 9.11 22.17 -6.35
CA ILE A 159 8.82 21.78 -7.73
C ILE A 159 7.64 20.81 -7.72
N GLU A 160 6.48 21.31 -8.16
CA GLU A 160 5.31 20.47 -8.42
C GLU A 160 5.56 19.63 -9.67
N LEU A 161 5.57 18.30 -9.51
CA LEU A 161 5.72 17.39 -10.64
C LEU A 161 4.36 17.12 -11.29
N PRO A 162 4.27 17.01 -12.63
CA PRO A 162 3.04 16.68 -13.33
C PRO A 162 2.41 15.38 -12.79
N GLN A 163 1.13 15.44 -12.43
CA GLN A 163 0.42 14.32 -11.81
C GLN A 163 -0.29 13.39 -12.79
N GLU A 164 -0.44 13.80 -14.06
CA GLU A 164 -1.15 13.05 -15.11
C GLU A 164 -0.67 11.59 -15.21
N GLY A 165 0.65 11.37 -15.21
CA GLY A 165 1.20 10.02 -15.27
C GLY A 165 0.83 9.16 -14.07
N THR A 166 0.67 9.75 -12.88
CA THR A 166 0.24 9.05 -11.67
C THR A 166 -1.24 8.70 -11.72
N ILE A 167 -2.09 9.65 -12.16
CA ILE A 167 -3.52 9.42 -12.36
C ILE A 167 -3.74 8.28 -13.37
N ARG A 168 -3.09 8.35 -14.54
CA ARG A 168 -3.20 7.33 -15.59
C ARG A 168 -2.81 5.92 -15.11
N ARG A 169 -1.75 5.82 -14.30
CA ARG A 169 -1.33 4.52 -13.72
C ARG A 169 -2.36 3.95 -12.75
N LYS A 170 -2.99 4.80 -11.93
CA LYS A 170 -4.03 4.39 -10.99
C LYS A 170 -5.30 3.96 -11.72
N GLU A 171 -5.73 4.72 -12.72
CA GLU A 171 -6.91 4.38 -13.54
C GLU A 171 -6.72 3.06 -14.27
N LYS A 172 -5.53 2.83 -14.85
CA LYS A 172 -5.18 1.57 -15.49
C LYS A 172 -5.18 0.41 -14.50
N TYR A 173 -4.57 0.59 -13.33
CA TYR A 173 -4.59 -0.43 -12.27
C TYR A 173 -6.03 -0.76 -11.85
N LEU A 174 -6.86 0.25 -11.58
CA LEU A 174 -8.25 0.07 -11.17
C LEU A 174 -9.02 -0.73 -12.21
N GLU A 175 -8.85 -0.38 -13.49
CA GLU A 175 -9.51 -1.05 -14.61
C GLU A 175 -9.09 -2.51 -14.77
N GLU A 176 -7.80 -2.80 -14.74
CA GLU A 176 -7.31 -4.18 -14.82
C GLU A 176 -7.81 -5.04 -13.65
N VAL A 177 -7.81 -4.50 -12.43
CA VAL A 177 -8.28 -5.23 -11.25
C VAL A 177 -9.79 -5.40 -11.27
N TYR A 178 -10.53 -4.37 -11.67
CA TYR A 178 -11.99 -4.44 -11.81
C TYR A 178 -12.40 -5.53 -12.80
N TYR A 179 -11.89 -5.52 -14.03
CA TYR A 179 -12.24 -6.53 -15.02
C TYR A 179 -11.78 -7.94 -14.62
N LYS A 180 -10.62 -8.05 -13.95
CA LYS A 180 -10.18 -9.33 -13.38
C LYS A 180 -11.20 -9.87 -12.39
N PHE A 181 -11.71 -9.04 -11.48
CA PHE A 181 -12.68 -9.50 -10.48
C PHE A 181 -14.08 -9.69 -11.04
N LYS A 182 -14.53 -8.85 -11.97
CA LYS A 182 -15.77 -9.05 -12.71
C LYS A 182 -15.76 -10.40 -13.45
N ARG A 183 -14.62 -10.80 -14.03
CA ARG A 183 -14.50 -12.12 -14.67
C ARG A 183 -14.53 -13.30 -13.68
N ILE A 184 -13.96 -13.14 -12.48
CA ILE A 184 -13.82 -14.26 -11.52
C ILE A 184 -15.07 -14.40 -10.63
N TYR A 185 -15.68 -13.28 -10.25
CA TYR A 185 -16.74 -13.21 -9.24
C TYR A 185 -18.01 -12.53 -9.73
N GLY A 186 -18.06 -12.12 -11.01
CA GLY A 186 -19.22 -11.44 -11.60
C GLY A 186 -20.49 -12.26 -11.43
N ASP A 187 -20.44 -13.57 -11.66
CA ASP A 187 -21.62 -14.43 -11.51
C ASP A 187 -22.26 -14.35 -10.11
N ILE A 188 -21.46 -14.22 -9.05
CA ILE A 188 -21.98 -14.04 -7.67
C ILE A 188 -22.58 -12.64 -7.49
N ILE A 189 -21.84 -11.61 -7.90
CA ILE A 189 -22.21 -10.21 -7.64
C ILE A 189 -23.43 -9.81 -8.48
N GLU A 190 -23.43 -10.16 -9.76
CA GLU A 190 -24.49 -9.82 -10.72
C GLU A 190 -25.78 -10.61 -10.44
N SER A 191 -25.69 -11.83 -9.90
CA SER A 191 -26.89 -12.59 -9.52
C SER A 191 -27.55 -12.07 -8.25
N LYS A 192 -26.78 -11.57 -7.28
CA LYS A 192 -27.31 -11.06 -6.00
C LYS A 192 -27.79 -9.62 -6.06
N PHE A 193 -27.18 -8.77 -6.89
CA PHE A 193 -27.54 -7.35 -6.98
C PHE A 193 -28.11 -7.00 -8.34
N GLN A 194 -29.34 -6.48 -8.35
CA GLN A 194 -29.92 -5.87 -9.55
C GLN A 194 -29.41 -4.43 -9.72
N ASN A 195 -29.35 -3.68 -8.61
CA ASN A 195 -28.94 -2.27 -8.63
C ASN A 195 -27.42 -2.12 -8.81
N ASN A 196 -27.02 -1.31 -9.79
CA ASN A 196 -25.63 -1.08 -10.16
C ASN A 196 -24.80 -0.38 -9.06
N ARG A 197 -25.41 0.44 -8.18
CA ARG A 197 -24.71 1.03 -7.02
C ARG A 197 -24.22 -0.05 -6.05
N LEU A 198 -25.03 -1.08 -5.80
CA LEU A 198 -24.63 -2.19 -4.93
C LEU A 198 -23.59 -3.11 -5.57
N LYS A 199 -23.66 -3.30 -6.90
CA LYS A 199 -22.59 -3.98 -7.65
C LYS A 199 -21.28 -3.22 -7.53
N ALA A 200 -21.31 -1.91 -7.77
CA ALA A 200 -20.15 -1.03 -7.60
C ALA A 200 -19.60 -1.13 -6.18
N LEU A 201 -20.46 -1.13 -5.16
CA LEU A 201 -20.05 -1.25 -3.75
C LEU A 201 -19.36 -2.60 -3.46
N ALA A 202 -19.92 -3.71 -3.94
CA ALA A 202 -19.32 -5.03 -3.79
C ALA A 202 -17.93 -5.09 -4.44
N TYR A 203 -17.77 -4.56 -5.66
CA TYR A 203 -16.46 -4.47 -6.30
C TYR A 203 -15.50 -3.53 -5.55
N SER A 204 -15.97 -2.40 -5.00
CA SER A 204 -15.14 -1.51 -4.19
C SER A 204 -14.58 -2.20 -2.97
N ILE A 205 -15.42 -2.88 -2.18
CA ILE A 205 -14.97 -3.63 -0.99
C ILE A 205 -13.96 -4.69 -1.39
N LEU A 206 -14.25 -5.46 -2.45
CA LEU A 206 -13.38 -6.51 -2.95
C LEU A 206 -12.00 -5.98 -3.40
N ILE A 207 -11.97 -4.88 -4.15
CA ILE A 207 -10.73 -4.27 -4.64
C ILE A 207 -9.94 -3.66 -3.47
N TYR A 208 -10.62 -2.99 -2.54
CA TYR A 208 -10.02 -2.40 -1.35
C TYR A 208 -9.36 -3.46 -0.46
N GLU A 209 -10.09 -4.53 -0.14
CA GLU A 209 -9.58 -5.62 0.70
C GLU A 209 -8.42 -6.35 0.01
N ASN A 210 -8.53 -6.64 -1.28
CA ASN A 210 -7.44 -7.27 -2.01
C ASN A 210 -6.18 -6.39 -2.11
N PHE A 211 -6.34 -5.07 -2.23
CA PHE A 211 -5.21 -4.15 -2.26
C PHE A 211 -4.44 -4.15 -0.94
N ASN A 212 -5.16 -4.17 0.19
CA ASN A 212 -4.58 -4.16 1.52
C ASN A 212 -4.06 -5.53 1.97
N ARG A 213 -4.73 -6.61 1.55
CA ARG A 213 -4.37 -8.00 1.86
C ARG A 213 -4.25 -8.83 0.56
N PRO A 214 -3.10 -8.73 -0.12
CA PRO A 214 -2.86 -9.46 -1.35
C PRO A 214 -2.82 -10.98 -1.10
N LYS A 215 -2.94 -11.77 -2.17
CA LYS A 215 -3.04 -13.24 -2.12
C LYS A 215 -1.97 -13.92 -1.26
N LEU A 216 -0.73 -13.41 -1.25
CA LEU A 216 0.35 -13.96 -0.42
C LEU A 216 0.08 -13.79 1.08
N ALA A 217 -0.42 -12.62 1.50
CA ALA A 217 -0.81 -12.40 2.89
C ALA A 217 -1.96 -13.33 3.30
N ARG A 218 -2.97 -13.47 2.43
CA ARG A 218 -4.08 -14.41 2.65
C ARG A 218 -3.64 -15.86 2.74
N TYR A 219 -2.64 -16.27 1.94
CA TYR A 219 -2.08 -17.62 2.02
C TYR A 219 -1.43 -17.89 3.39
N ILE A 220 -0.69 -16.91 3.93
CA ILE A 220 -0.09 -17.01 5.26
C ILE A 220 -1.18 -17.05 6.34
N GLU A 221 -2.22 -16.22 6.22
CA GLU A 221 -3.39 -16.22 7.12
C GLU A 221 -4.10 -17.59 7.12
N ASN A 222 -4.33 -18.15 5.93
CA ASN A 222 -4.91 -19.47 5.73
C ASN A 222 -4.08 -20.58 6.38
N LEU A 223 -2.75 -20.52 6.25
CA LEU A 223 -1.85 -21.46 6.91
C LEU A 223 -1.93 -21.32 8.44
N LYS A 224 -1.91 -20.08 8.95
CA LYS A 224 -2.06 -19.80 10.39
C LYS A 224 -3.40 -20.31 10.93
N PHE A 225 -4.49 -20.15 10.17
CA PHE A 225 -5.80 -20.66 10.55
C PHE A 225 -5.78 -22.20 10.66
N ARG A 226 -5.22 -22.89 9.66
CA ARG A 226 -5.07 -24.36 9.68
C ARG A 226 -4.28 -24.86 10.89
N LEU A 227 -3.26 -24.12 11.32
CA LEU A 227 -2.42 -24.50 12.45
C LEU A 227 -3.04 -24.17 13.81
N THR A 228 -3.80 -23.07 13.92
CA THR A 228 -4.27 -22.55 15.22
C THR A 228 -5.76 -22.76 15.48
N GLY A 229 -6.58 -22.95 14.45
CA GLY A 229 -8.04 -23.03 14.54
C GLY A 229 -8.72 -21.76 15.05
N LYS A 230 -7.98 -20.66 15.22
CA LYS A 230 -8.52 -19.42 15.80
C LYS A 230 -9.35 -18.65 14.78
N PRO A 231 -10.61 -18.26 15.09
CA PRO A 231 -11.45 -17.46 14.20
C PRO A 231 -10.79 -16.14 13.80
N HIS A 232 -10.88 -15.79 12.52
CA HIS A 232 -10.41 -14.52 11.98
C HIS A 232 -11.05 -14.21 10.61
N THR A 233 -10.70 -13.06 10.03
CA THR A 233 -11.09 -12.72 8.65
C THR A 233 -10.30 -13.55 7.64
N LEU A 234 -10.99 -14.15 6.67
CA LEU A 234 -10.40 -14.98 5.62
C LEU A 234 -10.96 -14.60 4.24
N GLY A 235 -10.24 -15.01 3.20
CA GLY A 235 -10.63 -14.81 1.81
C GLY A 235 -10.48 -13.36 1.30
N VAL A 236 -10.83 -13.14 0.05
CA VAL A 236 -10.56 -11.88 -0.67
C VAL A 236 -11.39 -10.70 -0.17
N MET A 237 -12.61 -10.93 0.33
CA MET A 237 -13.45 -9.90 0.96
C MET A 237 -13.28 -9.85 2.49
N GLN A 238 -12.31 -10.59 3.03
CA GLN A 238 -11.93 -10.59 4.45
C GLN A 238 -13.11 -10.84 5.40
N PHE A 239 -13.88 -11.89 5.12
CA PHE A 239 -15.05 -12.23 5.90
C PHE A 239 -14.66 -12.92 7.22
N TYR A 240 -15.19 -12.45 8.35
CA TYR A 240 -14.92 -13.04 9.68
C TYR A 240 -15.60 -14.40 9.80
N THR A 241 -14.83 -15.44 10.08
CA THR A 241 -15.35 -16.81 10.15
C THR A 241 -14.60 -17.66 11.17
N ASN A 242 -15.29 -18.68 11.68
CA ASN A 242 -14.72 -19.74 12.52
C ASN A 242 -14.42 -21.03 11.73
N LYS A 243 -14.62 -21.01 10.41
CA LYS A 243 -14.36 -22.13 9.49
C LYS A 243 -13.41 -21.68 8.41
N MET A 244 -12.65 -22.64 7.87
CA MET A 244 -11.81 -22.39 6.70
C MET A 244 -12.72 -22.10 5.50
N ILE A 245 -12.49 -20.97 4.81
CA ILE A 245 -13.22 -20.58 3.60
C ILE A 245 -12.24 -20.21 2.48
N SER A 246 -12.70 -20.39 1.25
CA SER A 246 -12.03 -19.98 0.02
C SER A 246 -12.27 -18.49 -0.28
N ASP A 247 -11.52 -17.95 -1.25
CA ASP A 247 -11.78 -16.60 -1.75
C ASP A 247 -13.20 -16.51 -2.36
N TYR A 248 -13.69 -17.55 -3.03
CA TYR A 248 -15.03 -17.59 -3.63
C TYR A 248 -16.13 -17.56 -2.57
N GLU A 249 -16.05 -18.43 -1.56
CA GLU A 249 -16.99 -18.44 -0.42
C GLU A 249 -16.94 -17.12 0.36
N SER A 250 -15.76 -16.50 0.51
CA SER A 250 -15.65 -15.17 1.10
C SER A 250 -16.38 -14.10 0.29
N VAL A 251 -16.42 -14.21 -1.04
CA VAL A 251 -17.19 -13.26 -1.87
C VAL A 251 -18.69 -13.50 -1.71
N GLU A 252 -19.12 -14.75 -1.72
CA GLU A 252 -20.52 -15.10 -1.49
C GLU A 252 -21.03 -14.59 -0.14
N LEU A 253 -20.32 -14.89 0.95
CA LEU A 253 -20.68 -14.43 2.29
C LEU A 253 -20.59 -12.91 2.44
N GLY A 254 -19.56 -12.28 1.82
CA GLY A 254 -19.39 -10.83 1.83
C GLY A 254 -20.52 -10.10 1.10
N THR A 255 -20.92 -10.61 -0.06
CA THR A 255 -22.04 -10.06 -0.84
C THR A 255 -23.39 -10.28 -0.14
N ASP A 256 -23.60 -11.41 0.52
CA ASP A 256 -24.77 -11.62 1.38
C ASP A 256 -24.82 -10.64 2.55
N LYS A 257 -23.68 -10.35 3.18
CA LYS A 257 -23.60 -9.34 4.24
C LYS A 257 -24.02 -7.96 3.72
N ILE A 258 -23.54 -7.56 2.54
CA ILE A 258 -23.92 -6.30 1.91
C ILE A 258 -25.43 -6.26 1.65
N LEU A 259 -25.99 -7.30 1.03
CA LEU A 259 -27.41 -7.38 0.68
C LEU A 259 -28.32 -7.33 1.92
N ASN A 260 -28.00 -8.10 2.95
CA ASN A 260 -28.78 -8.12 4.19
C ASN A 260 -28.75 -6.75 4.90
N THR A 261 -27.58 -6.10 4.87
CA THR A 261 -27.40 -4.78 5.48
C THR A 261 -28.12 -3.69 4.69
N SER A 262 -28.06 -3.72 3.35
CA SER A 262 -28.80 -2.78 2.52
C SER A 262 -30.30 -2.91 2.73
N ASN A 263 -30.83 -4.13 2.73
CA ASN A 263 -32.25 -4.40 2.95
C ASN A 263 -32.71 -3.90 4.33
N ARG A 264 -31.88 -4.08 5.36
CA ARG A 264 -32.18 -3.57 6.71
C ARG A 264 -32.26 -2.05 6.73
N HIS A 265 -31.27 -1.33 6.19
CA HIS A 265 -31.28 0.14 6.20
C HIS A 265 -32.38 0.72 5.31
N ILE A 266 -32.68 0.11 4.16
CA ILE A 266 -33.82 0.52 3.31
C ILE A 266 -35.14 0.34 4.06
N LYS A 267 -35.29 -0.78 4.80
CA LYS A 267 -36.47 -1.00 5.65
C LYS A 267 -36.58 0.05 6.75
N GLU A 268 -35.49 0.36 7.45
CA GLU A 268 -35.46 1.40 8.48
C GLU A 268 -35.82 2.79 7.92
N TYR A 269 -35.36 3.12 6.70
CA TYR A 269 -35.74 4.34 5.99
C TYR A 269 -37.24 4.40 5.70
N ASN A 270 -37.79 3.31 5.14
CA ASN A 270 -39.21 3.20 4.80
C ASN A 270 -40.11 3.25 6.04
N GLU A 271 -39.65 2.71 7.18
CA GLU A 271 -40.34 2.79 8.48
C GLU A 271 -40.24 4.16 9.16
N GLY A 272 -39.50 5.12 8.57
CA GLY A 272 -39.36 6.46 9.14
C GLY A 272 -38.37 6.56 10.29
N LYS A 273 -37.50 5.57 10.48
CA LYS A 273 -36.44 5.58 11.51
C LYS A 273 -35.22 6.41 11.13
N LYS A 274 -35.09 6.76 9.85
CA LYS A 274 -34.04 7.64 9.31
C LYS A 274 -34.64 9.01 9.00
N ASP A 275 -33.81 10.04 9.12
CA ASP A 275 -34.23 11.42 8.87
C ASP A 275 -34.66 11.66 7.41
N GLY A 276 -35.31 12.80 7.16
CA GLY A 276 -35.81 13.18 5.83
C GLY A 276 -34.71 13.55 4.82
N TYR A 277 -33.48 13.78 5.27
CA TYR A 277 -32.33 14.09 4.42
C TYR A 277 -31.54 12.83 4.03
N TYR A 278 -31.90 11.68 4.61
CA TYR A 278 -31.29 10.39 4.35
C TYR A 278 -31.37 10.02 2.87
N ASN A 279 -30.20 9.88 2.24
CA ASN A 279 -30.04 9.64 0.81
C ASN A 279 -29.14 8.41 0.53
N ASP A 280 -28.99 8.07 -0.75
CA ASP A 280 -28.18 6.94 -1.21
C ASP A 280 -26.74 6.98 -0.69
N TRP A 281 -26.12 8.17 -0.60
CA TRP A 281 -24.75 8.30 -0.10
C TRP A 281 -24.65 7.91 1.37
N GLN A 282 -25.59 8.35 2.21
CA GLN A 282 -25.65 7.95 3.61
C GLN A 282 -25.95 6.45 3.75
N LEU A 283 -26.84 5.91 2.92
CA LEU A 283 -27.11 4.47 2.88
C LEU A 283 -25.88 3.63 2.56
N ILE A 284 -25.12 4.01 1.51
CA ILE A 284 -23.89 3.32 1.15
C ILE A 284 -22.85 3.43 2.27
N SER A 285 -22.69 4.61 2.87
CA SER A 285 -21.77 4.83 3.99
C SER A 285 -22.13 3.97 5.21
N ASP A 286 -23.41 3.86 5.54
CA ASP A 286 -23.92 3.00 6.61
C ASP A 286 -23.64 1.52 6.33
N ILE A 287 -23.84 1.06 5.09
CA ILE A 287 -23.52 -0.32 4.68
C ILE A 287 -22.01 -0.59 4.82
N ILE A 288 -21.15 0.35 4.41
CA ILE A 288 -19.70 0.24 4.54
C ILE A 288 -19.28 0.17 6.01
N SER A 289 -19.87 1.03 6.85
CA SER A 289 -19.60 1.07 8.29
C SER A 289 -19.96 -0.25 8.99
N ASP A 290 -21.11 -0.83 8.64
CA ASP A 290 -21.53 -2.15 9.15
C ASP A 290 -20.66 -3.29 8.58
N TYR A 291 -20.11 -3.11 7.38
CA TYR A 291 -19.16 -4.06 6.83
C TYR A 291 -17.86 -4.06 7.66
N ASN A 292 -17.28 -2.89 7.91
CA ASN A 292 -16.12 -2.67 8.76
C ASN A 292 -16.10 -1.22 9.30
N SER A 293 -16.05 -1.10 10.62
CA SER A 293 -16.19 0.18 11.35
C SER A 293 -14.93 1.05 11.36
N GLY A 294 -13.86 0.68 10.67
CA GLY A 294 -12.63 1.46 10.63
C GLY A 294 -12.77 2.75 9.82
N GLU A 295 -12.45 3.91 10.40
CA GLU A 295 -12.57 5.22 9.72
C GLU A 295 -11.80 5.28 8.38
N LYS A 296 -10.54 4.82 8.37
CA LYS A 296 -9.72 4.74 7.14
C LYS A 296 -10.29 3.76 6.11
N TYR A 297 -10.99 2.73 6.58
CA TYR A 297 -11.67 1.78 5.71
C TYR A 297 -12.88 2.45 5.05
N GLN A 298 -13.72 3.10 5.85
CA GLN A 298 -14.91 3.81 5.37
C GLN A 298 -14.56 4.87 4.32
N SER A 299 -13.59 5.73 4.62
CA SER A 299 -13.15 6.78 3.68
C SER A 299 -12.63 6.19 2.37
N GLY A 300 -11.79 5.16 2.45
CA GLY A 300 -11.19 4.58 1.24
C GLY A 300 -12.16 3.76 0.39
N VAL A 301 -13.10 3.03 1.00
CA VAL A 301 -14.12 2.29 0.25
C VAL A 301 -15.13 3.25 -0.37
N ASN A 302 -15.53 4.32 0.31
CA ASN A 302 -16.40 5.37 -0.25
C ASN A 302 -15.74 6.03 -1.47
N GLU A 303 -14.46 6.44 -1.38
CA GLU A 303 -13.76 7.03 -2.52
C GLU A 303 -13.70 6.04 -3.70
N LEU A 304 -13.41 4.77 -3.44
CA LEU A 304 -13.35 3.74 -4.47
C LEU A 304 -14.72 3.48 -5.10
N HIS A 305 -15.79 3.51 -4.32
CA HIS A 305 -17.16 3.36 -4.78
C HIS A 305 -17.56 4.46 -5.74
N THR A 306 -17.31 5.72 -5.40
CA THR A 306 -17.54 6.84 -6.33
C THR A 306 -16.75 6.67 -7.63
N LEU A 307 -15.47 6.27 -7.54
CA LEU A 307 -14.64 6.04 -8.73
C LEU A 307 -15.15 4.88 -9.62
N ILE A 308 -15.63 3.80 -9.02
CA ILE A 308 -16.16 2.64 -9.77
C ILE A 308 -17.52 2.98 -10.39
N GLU A 309 -18.40 3.67 -9.64
CA GLU A 309 -19.68 4.16 -10.17
C GLU A 309 -19.48 5.04 -11.39
N ASP A 310 -18.68 6.11 -11.27
CA ASP A 310 -18.41 7.06 -12.35
C ASP A 310 -17.75 6.39 -13.57
N LYS A 311 -16.79 5.49 -13.34
CA LYS A 311 -16.04 4.88 -14.44
C LYS A 311 -16.79 3.74 -15.15
N PHE A 312 -17.56 2.93 -14.43
CA PHE A 312 -18.12 1.68 -14.99
C PHE A 312 -19.65 1.64 -15.04
N TYR A 313 -20.34 2.57 -14.39
CA TYR A 313 -21.80 2.54 -14.28
C TYR A 313 -22.49 3.89 -14.56
N ASN A 314 -21.75 4.95 -14.94
CA ASN A 314 -22.17 6.36 -15.04
C ASN A 314 -23.57 6.66 -15.64
N ASN A 315 -24.10 5.78 -16.50
CA ASN A 315 -25.37 5.98 -17.21
C ASN A 315 -26.53 5.09 -16.72
N ASP A 316 -26.29 4.15 -15.79
CA ASP A 316 -27.26 3.12 -15.38
C ASP A 316 -27.45 3.07 -13.85
N ILE A 317 -27.38 4.23 -13.18
CA ILE A 317 -27.46 4.32 -11.72
C ILE A 317 -28.88 4.64 -11.27
N GLU A 318 -29.60 3.62 -10.81
CA GLU A 318 -30.89 3.77 -10.16
C GLU A 318 -30.72 4.10 -8.67
N SER A 319 -31.58 4.98 -8.15
CA SER A 319 -31.62 5.33 -6.73
C SER A 319 -31.98 4.11 -5.87
N LEU A 320 -31.28 3.90 -4.76
CA LEU A 320 -31.58 2.80 -3.82
C LEU A 320 -32.80 3.11 -2.95
N ILE A 321 -32.99 4.39 -2.63
CA ILE A 321 -34.17 4.88 -1.90
C ILE A 321 -34.80 6.05 -2.66
N LYS A 322 -36.12 6.18 -2.57
CA LYS A 322 -36.84 7.33 -3.15
C LYS A 322 -36.93 8.46 -2.13
N PRO A 323 -36.67 9.72 -2.49
CA PRO A 323 -36.81 10.84 -1.57
C PRO A 323 -38.25 10.92 -1.03
N LYS A 324 -38.40 11.16 0.26
CA LYS A 324 -39.70 11.49 0.87
C LYS A 324 -40.12 12.89 0.41
N GLY A 325 -40.77 12.98 -0.74
CA GLY A 325 -41.25 14.26 -1.30
C GLY A 325 -41.72 14.23 -2.75
N GLU A 326 -41.37 13.20 -3.53
CA GLU A 326 -41.86 13.06 -4.91
C GLU A 326 -43.15 12.22 -4.91
N LYS A 327 -44.29 12.91 -4.95
CA LYS A 327 -45.57 12.36 -5.40
C LYS A 327 -45.80 12.70 -6.85
#